data_AF-A0A7V1WVK1-F1
#
_entry.id   AF-A0A7V1WVK1-F1
#
_cell.length_a   1.000
_cell.length_b   1.000
_cell.length_c   1.000
_cell.angle_alpha   90.00
_cell.angle_beta   90.00
_cell.angle_gamma   90.00
#
_symmetry.space_group_name_H-M   'P 1'
#
loop_
_entity.id
_entity.type
_entity.pdbx_description
1 polymer ?
#
loop_
_entity_poly.entity_id
_entity_poly.type
_entity_poly.pdbx_seq_one_letter_code
_entity_poly.pdbx_strand_id
1 'polypeptide(L)'
;MPGRKKRCRRRSRGSFPRYAGGSKKETRSARKISIPSRKQRKRRWNPVETIEDLKRRIASTEDLQSVVKTMKAMAAVKIRQFERAVEALSEYNRTVEMGLRVVLRGRPGIMVGARAGSRNRLGAVVFGSDQGMCGQLNDQIVAHAVSRMDQIPEIAKENRRVLAVGRRAGGRLEDAGQPVEGLMPVPSSVDGILPRVHELLDRIETWNREEGLDLIFLYYSRPLSGARFEPHTVNLLPLDRAWL
;
A
#
# COMPACT_ATOMS: atom_id res chain seq x y z
N MET A 1 -43.21 27.56 44.59
CA MET A 1 -43.10 26.88 45.91
C MET A 1 -41.65 26.38 46.11
N PRO A 2 -41.06 26.43 47.33
CA PRO A 2 -39.59 26.34 47.50
C PRO A 2 -39.02 25.18 48.34
N GLY A 3 -37.73 24.91 48.13
CA GLY A 3 -36.77 24.24 49.05
C GLY A 3 -36.88 22.71 49.13
N ARG A 4 -36.11 21.96 49.94
CA ARG A 4 -35.13 22.28 51.01
C ARG A 4 -34.16 21.07 51.15
N LYS A 5 -32.87 21.10 51.57
CA LYS A 5 -31.69 22.02 51.54
C LYS A 5 -30.51 21.26 52.25
N LYS A 6 -29.24 21.29 51.77
CA LYS A 6 -27.93 20.84 52.43
C LYS A 6 -27.39 19.44 51.97
N ARG A 7 -26.07 19.13 52.04
CA ARG A 7 -25.05 19.53 53.04
C ARG A 7 -23.60 19.59 52.51
N CYS A 8 -22.84 20.57 52.99
CA CYS A 8 -21.40 20.80 52.75
C CYS A 8 -20.56 20.39 53.99
N ARG A 9 -19.33 19.88 53.79
CA ARG A 9 -18.15 19.80 54.70
C ARG A 9 -17.06 18.91 54.05
N ARG A 10 -15.74 19.10 54.22
CA ARG A 10 -14.92 20.19 54.79
C ARG A 10 -13.45 20.03 54.32
N ARG A 11 -12.61 21.08 54.43
CA ARG A 11 -11.16 21.06 54.17
C ARG A 11 -10.33 20.49 55.34
N SER A 12 -9.18 19.88 55.02
CA SER A 12 -7.89 19.84 55.78
C SER A 12 -6.83 19.25 54.83
N ARG A 13 -5.65 19.80 54.50
CA ARG A 13 -4.59 20.59 55.18
C ARG A 13 -3.87 19.85 56.32
N GLY A 14 -2.57 19.59 56.12
CA GLY A 14 -1.58 19.15 57.12
C GLY A 14 -1.62 17.65 57.47
N SER A 15 -0.58 17.01 58.00
CA SER A 15 0.82 17.44 58.26
C SER A 15 1.72 16.20 58.48
N PHE A 16 3.05 16.39 58.46
CA PHE A 16 4.08 15.45 58.93
C PHE A 16 3.74 14.63 60.20
N PRO A 17 4.22 13.38 60.28
CA PRO A 17 4.73 12.80 61.52
C PRO A 17 6.25 13.05 61.64
N ARG A 18 6.68 13.58 62.79
CA ARG A 18 8.09 13.54 63.22
C ARG A 18 8.40 12.22 63.92
N TYR A 19 9.68 11.85 63.90
CA TYR A 19 10.35 10.79 64.64
C TYR A 19 9.75 10.41 66.01
N ALA A 20 9.64 9.09 66.24
CA ALA A 20 9.78 8.48 67.55
C ALA A 20 11.03 7.58 67.52
N GLY A 21 11.91 7.70 68.52
CA GLY A 21 13.18 6.97 68.57
C GLY A 21 13.02 5.54 69.06
N GLY A 22 13.78 4.61 68.46
CA GLY A 22 13.88 3.22 68.89
C GLY A 22 15.33 2.76 68.87
N SER A 23 16.01 2.86 70.02
CA SER A 23 17.36 2.35 70.19
C SER A 23 17.35 0.82 70.26
N LYS A 24 17.94 0.16 69.25
CA LYS A 24 18.50 -1.18 69.41
C LYS A 24 19.90 -1.23 68.82
N LYS A 25 20.87 -1.59 69.67
CA LYS A 25 22.25 -1.90 69.30
C LYS A 25 22.25 -3.29 68.66
N GLU A 26 22.70 -3.42 67.42
CA GLU A 26 22.97 -4.74 66.85
C GLU A 26 24.20 -4.72 65.92
N THR A 27 25.29 -5.26 66.47
CA THR A 27 26.44 -5.89 65.81
C THR A 27 26.83 -5.47 64.38
N ARG A 28 28.02 -4.87 64.27
CA ARG A 28 28.81 -4.79 63.03
C ARG A 28 28.93 -6.17 62.38
N SER A 29 28.19 -6.40 61.29
CA SER A 29 28.51 -7.47 60.32
C SER A 29 29.09 -6.84 59.06
N ALA A 30 30.36 -7.15 58.78
CA ALA A 30 31.06 -6.62 57.63
C ALA A 30 30.48 -7.22 56.33
N ARG A 31 29.59 -6.48 55.67
CA ARG A 31 29.19 -6.80 54.29
C ARG A 31 30.42 -6.68 53.40
N LYS A 32 31.07 -7.81 53.12
CA LYS A 32 32.11 -7.92 52.08
C LYS A 32 31.50 -7.40 50.78
N ILE A 33 32.01 -6.26 50.30
CA ILE A 33 31.76 -5.82 48.93
C ILE A 33 32.46 -6.84 48.04
N SER A 34 31.70 -7.80 47.52
CA SER A 34 32.20 -8.84 46.63
C SER A 34 32.52 -8.20 45.27
N ILE A 35 33.74 -7.68 45.14
CA ILE A 35 34.31 -7.25 43.87
C ILE A 35 34.23 -8.46 42.93
N PRO A 36 33.50 -8.40 41.80
CA PRO A 36 33.42 -9.52 40.88
C PRO A 36 34.82 -9.86 40.38
N SER A 37 35.22 -11.11 40.53
CA SER A 37 36.56 -11.55 40.11
C SER A 37 36.81 -11.20 38.65
N ARG A 38 38.05 -10.78 38.35
CA ARG A 38 38.54 -10.29 37.05
C ARG A 38 38.60 -11.39 35.97
N LYS A 39 37.51 -12.16 35.79
CA LYS A 39 37.36 -13.19 34.77
C LYS A 39 37.26 -12.54 33.39
N GLN A 40 38.42 -12.46 32.74
CA GLN A 40 38.60 -12.47 31.29
C GLN A 40 37.58 -11.63 30.50
N ARG A 41 37.91 -10.35 30.26
CA ARG A 41 37.47 -9.68 29.02
C ARG A 41 38.07 -10.47 27.85
N LYS A 42 37.38 -11.52 27.39
CA LYS A 42 37.63 -12.11 26.07
C LYS A 42 37.54 -10.95 25.09
N ARG A 43 38.69 -10.57 24.50
CA ARG A 43 38.70 -9.66 23.36
C ARG A 43 37.77 -10.31 22.32
N ARG A 44 36.70 -9.62 21.95
CA ARG A 44 35.80 -10.06 20.88
C ARG A 44 36.63 -9.99 19.60
N TRP A 45 37.25 -11.11 19.26
CA TRP A 45 38.03 -11.26 18.04
C TRP A 45 37.00 -11.27 16.91
N ASN A 46 36.86 -10.13 16.24
CA ASN A 46 36.22 -10.13 14.93
C ASN A 46 37.16 -10.98 14.05
N PRO A 47 36.68 -12.08 13.44
CA PRO A 47 37.52 -12.85 12.53
C PRO A 47 38.08 -11.92 11.46
N VAL A 48 39.40 -12.00 11.24
CA VAL A 48 40.02 -11.30 10.11
C VAL A 48 39.41 -11.88 8.86
N GLU A 49 38.81 -11.04 8.02
CA GLU A 49 38.10 -11.48 6.82
C GLU A 49 39.06 -12.25 5.91
N THR A 50 38.83 -13.55 5.74
CA THR A 50 39.81 -14.45 5.10
C THR A 50 39.86 -14.16 3.59
N ILE A 51 41.01 -14.43 2.96
CA ILE A 51 41.13 -14.31 1.49
C ILE A 51 40.07 -15.20 0.79
N GLU A 52 39.76 -16.36 1.37
CA GLU A 52 38.71 -17.27 0.93
C GLU A 52 37.29 -16.70 1.09
N ASP A 53 37.03 -15.93 2.15
CA ASP A 53 35.75 -15.23 2.35
C ASP A 53 35.56 -14.10 1.33
N LEU A 54 36.63 -13.35 1.05
CA LEU A 54 36.67 -12.32 0.00
C LEU A 54 36.43 -12.94 -1.39
N LYS A 55 37.14 -14.01 -1.75
CA LYS A 55 36.92 -14.75 -3.00
C LYS A 55 35.47 -15.25 -3.12
N ARG A 56 34.91 -15.84 -2.07
CA ARG A 56 33.51 -16.30 -2.03
C ARG A 56 32.51 -15.14 -2.23
N ARG A 57 32.76 -13.97 -1.62
CA ARG A 57 31.91 -12.79 -1.84
C ARG A 57 32.02 -12.23 -3.25
N ILE A 58 33.22 -12.21 -3.85
CA ILE A 58 33.43 -11.77 -5.23
C ILE A 58 32.63 -12.67 -6.18
N ALA A 59 32.83 -14.00 -6.11
CA ALA A 59 32.09 -14.96 -6.94
C ALA A 59 30.56 -14.80 -6.77
N SER A 60 30.08 -14.73 -5.52
CA SER A 60 28.65 -14.50 -5.26
C SER A 60 28.13 -13.16 -5.80
N THR A 61 28.99 -12.14 -5.93
CA THR A 61 28.62 -10.83 -6.50
C THR A 61 28.58 -10.88 -8.03
N GLU A 62 29.51 -11.60 -8.65
CA GLU A 62 29.57 -11.84 -10.10
C GLU A 62 28.37 -12.69 -10.58
N ASP A 63 27.99 -13.72 -9.82
CA ASP A 63 26.79 -14.52 -10.06
C ASP A 63 25.53 -13.65 -10.00
N LEU A 64 25.36 -12.86 -8.92
CA LEU A 64 24.23 -11.94 -8.77
C LEU A 64 24.19 -10.88 -9.87
N GLN A 65 25.36 -10.33 -10.27
CA GLN A 65 25.46 -9.39 -11.38
C GLN A 65 25.00 -10.01 -12.70
N SER A 66 25.35 -11.27 -12.95
CA SER A 66 24.98 -12.01 -14.16
C SER A 66 23.47 -12.27 -14.24
N VAL A 67 22.85 -12.66 -13.12
CA VAL A 67 21.38 -12.81 -13.01
C VAL A 67 20.67 -11.47 -13.25
N VAL A 68 21.09 -10.40 -12.56
CA VAL A 68 20.49 -9.06 -12.69
C VAL A 68 20.66 -8.50 -14.10
N LYS A 69 21.81 -8.72 -14.76
CA LYS A 69 22.05 -8.32 -16.16
C LYS A 69 21.05 -8.99 -17.11
N THR A 70 20.81 -10.29 -16.92
CA THR A 70 19.83 -11.06 -17.71
C THR A 70 18.40 -10.59 -17.44
N MET A 71 18.03 -10.38 -16.18
CA MET A 71 16.72 -9.83 -15.80
C MET A 71 16.48 -8.44 -16.42
N LYS A 72 17.48 -7.56 -16.41
CA LYS A 72 17.42 -6.23 -17.04
C LYS A 72 17.19 -6.33 -18.55
N ALA A 73 17.86 -7.26 -19.24
CA ALA A 73 17.65 -7.49 -20.66
C ALA A 73 16.23 -7.99 -20.96
N MET A 74 15.74 -8.99 -20.21
CA MET A 74 14.36 -9.50 -20.35
C MET A 74 13.32 -8.42 -20.09
N ALA A 75 13.50 -7.59 -19.06
CA ALA A 75 12.62 -6.48 -18.74
C ALA A 75 12.58 -5.45 -19.90
N ALA A 76 13.74 -5.08 -20.46
CA ALA A 76 13.81 -4.16 -21.59
C ALA A 76 13.12 -4.69 -22.86
N VAL A 77 13.18 -6.02 -23.11
CA VAL A 77 12.44 -6.66 -24.20
C VAL A 77 10.93 -6.58 -23.95
N LYS A 78 10.46 -6.92 -22.74
CA LYS A 78 9.03 -6.88 -22.39
C LYS A 78 8.45 -5.47 -22.47
N ILE A 79 9.16 -4.46 -21.96
CA ILE A 79 8.74 -3.05 -22.06
C ILE A 79 8.46 -2.67 -23.52
N ARG A 80 9.42 -2.95 -24.42
CA ARG A 80 9.26 -2.67 -25.86
C ARG A 80 8.13 -3.46 -26.53
N GLN A 81 7.85 -4.68 -26.08
CA GLN A 81 6.71 -5.47 -26.58
C GLN A 81 5.37 -4.85 -26.16
N PHE A 82 5.24 -4.44 -24.90
CA PHE A 82 4.02 -3.79 -24.42
C PHE A 82 3.83 -2.38 -24.99
N GLU A 83 4.90 -1.59 -25.13
CA GLU A 83 4.86 -0.25 -25.78
C GLU A 83 4.31 -0.35 -27.21
N ARG A 84 4.79 -1.30 -28.03
CA ARG A 84 4.30 -1.53 -29.38
C ARG A 84 2.83 -1.99 -29.43
N ALA A 85 2.41 -2.80 -28.46
CA ALA A 85 1.01 -3.23 -28.37
C ALA A 85 0.08 -2.05 -28.03
N VAL A 86 0.50 -1.14 -27.15
CA VAL A 86 -0.23 0.10 -26.83
C VAL A 86 -0.26 1.05 -28.03
N GLU A 87 0.85 1.20 -28.75
CA GLU A 87 0.93 2.02 -29.96
C GLU A 87 -0.04 1.52 -31.05
N ALA A 88 -0.07 0.22 -31.31
CA ALA A 88 -1.00 -0.41 -32.26
C ALA A 88 -2.49 -0.25 -31.87
N LEU A 89 -2.79 -0.15 -30.56
CA LEU A 89 -4.15 0.08 -30.05
C LEU A 89 -4.56 1.57 -30.00
N SER A 90 -3.61 2.50 -30.16
CA SER A 90 -3.85 3.94 -29.99
C SER A 90 -4.88 4.50 -31.00
N GLU A 91 -4.80 4.08 -32.26
CA GLU A 91 -5.72 4.52 -33.31
C GLU A 91 -7.13 3.93 -33.14
N TYR A 92 -7.22 2.67 -32.72
CA TYR A 92 -8.49 2.03 -32.35
C TYR A 92 -9.15 2.76 -31.18
N ASN A 93 -8.41 3.02 -30.10
CA ASN A 93 -8.93 3.73 -28.93
C ASN A 93 -9.43 5.13 -29.29
N ARG A 94 -8.67 5.89 -30.09
CA ARG A 94 -9.09 7.21 -30.59
C ARG A 94 -10.40 7.14 -31.38
N THR A 95 -10.58 6.11 -32.22
CA THR A 95 -11.78 5.93 -33.03
C THR A 95 -13.01 5.60 -32.17
N VAL A 96 -12.85 4.69 -31.20
CA VAL A 96 -13.90 4.34 -30.24
C VAL A 96 -14.27 5.54 -29.35
N GLU A 97 -13.29 6.29 -28.86
CA GLU A 97 -13.51 7.51 -28.06
C GLU A 97 -14.31 8.57 -28.82
N MET A 98 -13.99 8.82 -30.10
CA MET A 98 -14.75 9.74 -30.95
C MET A 98 -16.18 9.27 -31.17
N GLY A 99 -16.38 7.97 -31.49
CA GLY A 99 -17.71 7.39 -31.66
C GLY A 99 -18.57 7.47 -30.40
N LEU A 100 -17.98 7.15 -29.24
CA LEU A 100 -18.66 7.22 -27.94
C LEU A 100 -19.08 8.66 -27.61
N ARG A 101 -18.20 9.66 -27.79
CA ARG A 101 -18.53 11.08 -27.59
C ARG A 101 -19.71 11.53 -28.45
N VAL A 102 -19.79 11.11 -29.72
CA VAL A 102 -20.92 11.43 -30.61
C VAL A 102 -22.23 10.84 -30.08
N VAL A 103 -22.23 9.58 -29.65
CA VAL A 103 -23.42 8.91 -29.09
C VAL A 103 -23.88 9.56 -27.78
N LEU A 104 -22.94 9.90 -26.88
CA LEU A 104 -23.25 10.51 -25.58
C LEU A 104 -23.79 11.95 -25.75
N ARG A 105 -23.24 12.74 -26.67
CA ARG A 105 -23.75 14.07 -27.04
C ARG A 105 -25.20 14.05 -27.52
N GLY A 106 -25.55 13.05 -28.33
CA GLY A 106 -26.91 12.90 -28.85
C GLY A 106 -27.92 12.42 -27.82
N ARG A 107 -27.50 11.96 -26.63
CA ARG A 107 -28.38 11.30 -25.63
C ARG A 107 -28.00 11.66 -24.18
N PRO A 108 -28.16 12.92 -23.74
CA PRO A 108 -27.80 13.36 -22.38
C PRO A 108 -28.53 12.59 -21.26
N GLY A 109 -29.70 11.99 -21.54
CA GLY A 109 -30.46 11.20 -20.58
C GLY A 109 -29.87 9.81 -20.24
N ILE A 110 -29.00 9.24 -21.09
CA ILE A 110 -28.42 7.89 -20.83
C ILE A 110 -27.50 7.90 -19.60
N MET A 111 -26.80 9.00 -19.36
CA MET A 111 -25.81 9.10 -18.30
C MET A 111 -26.41 9.33 -16.90
N VAL A 112 -27.64 9.87 -16.83
CA VAL A 112 -28.41 10.05 -15.57
C VAL A 112 -28.89 8.70 -15.01
N GLY A 113 -28.84 7.63 -15.81
CA GLY A 113 -29.12 6.26 -15.40
C GLY A 113 -27.95 5.53 -14.72
N ALA A 114 -26.74 6.11 -14.70
CA ALA A 114 -25.73 5.71 -13.72
C ALA A 114 -26.30 6.09 -12.35
N ARG A 115 -26.75 5.09 -11.60
CA ARG A 115 -27.52 5.31 -10.38
C ARG A 115 -26.72 6.23 -9.47
N ALA A 116 -27.43 7.17 -8.83
CA ALA A 116 -26.92 7.75 -7.59
C ALA A 116 -27.05 6.70 -6.48
N GLY A 117 -26.37 5.56 -6.63
CA GLY A 117 -26.16 4.61 -5.56
C GLY A 117 -25.53 5.33 -4.38
N SER A 118 -25.76 4.80 -3.18
CA SER A 118 -25.21 5.39 -1.97
C SER A 118 -23.70 5.56 -2.13
N ARG A 119 -23.20 6.80 -2.08
CA ARG A 119 -21.77 7.19 -2.21
C ARG A 119 -20.86 6.62 -1.10
N ASN A 120 -21.36 5.66 -0.33
CA ASN A 120 -20.76 5.06 0.83
C ASN A 120 -19.87 3.84 0.47
N ARG A 121 -19.78 3.45 -0.82
CA ARG A 121 -18.97 2.31 -1.29
C ARG A 121 -18.07 2.72 -2.45
N LEU A 122 -16.90 2.11 -2.54
CA LEU A 122 -15.82 2.46 -3.46
C LEU A 122 -15.21 1.22 -4.12
N GLY A 123 -15.13 1.20 -5.45
CA GLY A 123 -14.33 0.23 -6.19
C GLY A 123 -12.96 0.81 -6.49
N ALA A 124 -11.90 0.04 -6.23
CA ALA A 124 -10.53 0.46 -6.52
C ALA A 124 -9.75 -0.71 -7.15
N VAL A 125 -9.21 -0.48 -8.35
CA VAL A 125 -8.31 -1.43 -9.01
C VAL A 125 -6.90 -0.84 -8.96
N VAL A 126 -5.97 -1.52 -8.29
CA VAL A 126 -4.59 -1.04 -8.09
C VAL A 126 -3.62 -1.92 -8.86
N PHE A 127 -3.01 -1.36 -9.89
CA PHE A 127 -2.02 -2.02 -10.73
C PHE A 127 -0.60 -1.83 -10.18
N GLY A 128 0.11 -2.94 -10.00
CA GLY A 128 1.53 -2.98 -9.67
C GLY A 128 2.21 -4.22 -10.25
N SER A 129 3.12 -4.85 -9.51
CA SER A 129 3.89 -6.01 -9.98
C SER A 129 3.64 -7.30 -9.20
N ASP A 130 3.86 -8.44 -9.85
CA ASP A 130 4.08 -9.74 -9.17
C ASP A 130 5.50 -9.92 -8.66
N GLN A 131 6.45 -9.21 -9.26
CA GLN A 131 7.89 -9.39 -9.02
C GLN A 131 8.44 -8.36 -8.04
N GLY A 132 9.43 -8.77 -7.24
CA GLY A 132 10.25 -7.84 -6.45
C GLY A 132 11.24 -7.07 -7.34
N MET A 133 12.13 -6.31 -6.71
CA MET A 133 13.24 -5.58 -7.37
C MET A 133 12.80 -4.52 -8.41
N CYS A 134 11.53 -4.09 -8.39
CA CYS A 134 10.98 -3.01 -9.22
C CYS A 134 11.22 -1.59 -8.65
N GLY A 135 12.18 -1.44 -7.74
CA GLY A 135 12.40 -0.19 -7.01
C GLY A 135 11.16 0.21 -6.20
N GLN A 136 10.85 1.51 -6.19
CA GLN A 136 9.73 2.09 -5.44
C GLN A 136 8.37 1.97 -6.16
N LEU A 137 8.26 1.23 -7.26
CA LEU A 137 7.05 1.19 -8.11
C LEU A 137 5.78 0.85 -7.32
N ASN A 138 5.80 -0.25 -6.57
CA ASN A 138 4.66 -0.67 -5.75
C ASN A 138 4.44 0.28 -4.56
N ASP A 139 5.52 0.75 -3.92
CA ASP A 139 5.44 1.65 -2.78
C ASP A 139 4.75 2.97 -3.14
N GLN A 140 5.12 3.58 -4.28
CA GLN A 140 4.56 4.84 -4.75
C GLN A 140 3.09 4.69 -5.19
N ILE A 141 2.74 3.65 -5.96
CA ILE A 141 1.36 3.49 -6.43
C ILE A 141 0.39 3.12 -5.29
N VAL A 142 0.83 2.31 -4.33
CA VAL A 142 0.02 1.96 -3.15
C VAL A 142 -0.15 3.16 -2.22
N ALA A 143 0.92 3.91 -1.94
CA ALA A 143 0.82 5.13 -1.13
C ALA A 143 -0.10 6.19 -1.79
N HIS A 144 0.00 6.36 -3.12
CA HIS A 144 -0.89 7.23 -3.89
C HIS A 144 -2.34 6.75 -3.87
N ALA A 145 -2.58 5.45 -4.10
CA ALA A 145 -3.93 4.87 -4.07
C ALA A 145 -4.58 5.03 -2.69
N VAL A 146 -3.90 4.63 -1.61
CA VAL A 146 -4.41 4.77 -0.23
C VAL A 146 -4.68 6.23 0.12
N SER A 147 -3.74 7.14 -0.17
CA SER A 147 -3.92 8.58 0.03
C SER A 147 -5.13 9.15 -0.73
N ARG A 148 -5.34 8.73 -1.98
CA ARG A 148 -6.51 9.14 -2.78
C ARG A 148 -7.82 8.55 -2.27
N MET A 149 -7.82 7.31 -1.79
CA MET A 149 -9.01 6.70 -1.19
C MET A 149 -9.36 7.34 0.17
N ASP A 150 -8.35 7.69 0.98
CA ASP A 150 -8.52 8.38 2.27
C ASP A 150 -8.93 9.86 2.13
N GLN A 151 -8.71 10.47 0.96
CA GLN A 151 -9.22 11.81 0.62
C GLN A 151 -10.72 11.84 0.32
N ILE A 152 -11.36 10.70 0.06
CA ILE A 152 -12.80 10.63 -0.19
C ILE A 152 -13.53 10.58 1.16
N PRO A 153 -14.23 11.65 1.59
CA PRO A 153 -14.97 11.63 2.84
C PRO A 153 -16.12 10.61 2.74
N GLU A 154 -16.70 10.24 3.89
CA GLU A 154 -17.86 9.33 4.00
C GLU A 154 -17.56 7.83 3.72
N ILE A 155 -16.49 7.46 3.00
CA ILE A 155 -16.18 6.04 2.70
C ILE A 155 -15.13 5.45 3.66
N ALA A 156 -15.61 4.72 4.66
CA ALA A 156 -14.80 3.90 5.56
C ALA A 156 -14.07 2.75 4.82
N LYS A 157 -12.94 2.27 5.36
CA LYS A 157 -12.05 1.31 4.66
C LYS A 157 -12.73 -0.02 4.34
N GLU A 158 -13.63 -0.47 5.21
CA GLU A 158 -14.46 -1.67 5.09
C GLU A 158 -15.49 -1.61 3.95
N ASN A 159 -15.88 -0.41 3.51
CA ASN A 159 -16.77 -0.19 2.38
C ASN A 159 -16.02 -0.04 1.03
N ARG A 160 -14.71 -0.21 1.04
CA ARG A 160 -13.87 -0.21 -0.17
C ARG A 160 -13.68 -1.65 -0.64
N ARG A 161 -13.96 -1.88 -1.92
CA ARG A 161 -13.64 -3.10 -2.66
C ARG A 161 -12.37 -2.85 -3.45
N VAL A 162 -11.30 -3.55 -3.08
CA VAL A 162 -9.97 -3.33 -3.64
C VAL A 162 -9.47 -4.59 -4.33
N LEU A 163 -9.28 -4.47 -5.64
CA LEU A 163 -8.68 -5.48 -6.50
C LEU A 163 -7.22 -5.12 -6.78
N ALA A 164 -6.29 -5.93 -6.28
CA ALA A 164 -4.88 -5.77 -6.56
C ALA A 164 -4.50 -6.54 -7.82
N VAL A 165 -3.95 -5.85 -8.82
CA VAL A 165 -3.33 -6.48 -10.00
C VAL A 165 -1.82 -6.54 -9.75
N GLY A 166 -1.35 -7.72 -9.32
CA GLY A 166 0.03 -8.02 -8.95
C GLY A 166 0.23 -8.32 -7.47
N ARG A 167 0.82 -9.48 -7.17
CA ARG A 167 1.01 -10.00 -5.79
C ARG A 167 1.79 -9.07 -4.85
N ARG A 168 2.75 -8.30 -5.35
CA ARG A 168 3.51 -7.37 -4.51
C ARG A 168 2.72 -6.10 -4.20
N ALA A 169 1.82 -5.66 -5.09
CA ALA A 169 0.91 -4.56 -4.77
C ALA A 169 -0.12 -4.99 -3.72
N GLY A 170 -0.70 -6.20 -3.85
CA GLY A 170 -1.63 -6.77 -2.87
C GLY A 170 -1.08 -6.77 -1.44
N GLY A 171 0.07 -7.40 -1.23
CA GLY A 171 0.69 -7.42 0.11
C GLY A 171 1.02 -6.04 0.67
N ARG A 172 1.40 -5.06 -0.18
CA ARG A 172 1.66 -3.69 0.29
C ARG A 172 0.38 -2.90 0.61
N LEU A 173 -0.76 -3.22 -0.01
CA LEU A 173 -2.07 -2.67 0.36
C LEU A 173 -2.50 -3.21 1.74
N GLU A 174 -2.30 -4.51 1.96
CA GLU A 174 -2.54 -5.16 3.26
C GLU A 174 -1.64 -4.58 4.36
N ASP A 175 -0.34 -4.41 4.09
CA ASP A 175 0.62 -3.73 4.99
C ASP A 175 0.19 -2.29 5.33
N ALA A 176 -0.46 -1.58 4.39
CA ALA A 176 -1.01 -0.24 4.58
C ALA A 176 -2.39 -0.23 5.31
N GLY A 177 -2.86 -1.39 5.77
CA GLY A 177 -4.14 -1.56 6.44
C GLY A 177 -5.33 -1.26 5.52
N GLN A 178 -5.22 -1.55 4.22
CA GLN A 178 -6.32 -1.51 3.27
C GLN A 178 -6.70 -2.95 2.90
N PRO A 179 -7.90 -3.45 3.25
CA PRO A 179 -8.32 -4.79 2.87
C PRO A 179 -8.34 -4.95 1.35
N VAL A 180 -7.73 -6.04 0.88
CA VAL A 180 -7.75 -6.48 -0.52
C VAL A 180 -8.76 -7.61 -0.63
N GLU A 181 -9.76 -7.42 -1.49
CA GLU A 181 -10.81 -8.41 -1.75
C GLU A 181 -10.35 -9.46 -2.76
N GLY A 182 -9.64 -9.00 -3.79
CA GLY A 182 -9.24 -9.81 -4.92
C GLY A 182 -7.80 -9.56 -5.32
N LEU A 183 -7.15 -10.62 -5.78
CA LEU A 183 -5.81 -10.59 -6.33
C LEU A 183 -5.84 -11.18 -7.74
N MET A 184 -5.31 -10.43 -8.71
CA MET A 184 -5.15 -10.84 -10.10
C MET A 184 -3.66 -10.82 -10.48
N PRO A 185 -3.13 -11.84 -11.17
CA PRO A 185 -1.75 -11.83 -11.64
C PRO A 185 -1.56 -10.87 -12.83
N VAL A 186 -0.37 -10.29 -12.95
CA VAL A 186 -0.03 -9.40 -14.08
C VAL A 186 0.19 -10.25 -15.36
N PRO A 187 -0.34 -9.83 -16.52
CA PRO A 187 -0.05 -10.47 -17.81
C PRO A 187 1.46 -10.63 -18.06
N SER A 188 1.91 -11.84 -18.35
CA SER A 188 3.31 -12.14 -18.62
C SER A 188 3.73 -11.87 -20.08
N SER A 189 2.76 -11.74 -20.98
CA SER A 189 2.88 -11.48 -22.42
C SER A 189 1.72 -10.59 -22.91
N VAL A 190 1.78 -10.10 -24.15
CA VAL A 190 0.72 -9.30 -24.78
C VAL A 190 -0.57 -10.10 -24.95
N ASP A 191 -0.49 -11.35 -25.39
CA ASP A 191 -1.67 -12.22 -25.60
C ASP A 191 -2.43 -12.49 -24.27
N GLY A 192 -1.72 -12.45 -23.15
CA GLY A 192 -2.29 -12.57 -21.81
C GLY A 192 -3.06 -11.35 -21.32
N ILE A 193 -3.06 -10.22 -22.05
CA ILE A 193 -3.77 -9.00 -21.64
C ILE A 193 -5.28 -9.19 -21.79
N LEU A 194 -5.77 -9.58 -22.97
CA LEU A 194 -7.21 -9.66 -23.25
C LEU A 194 -7.98 -10.57 -22.27
N PRO A 195 -7.52 -11.80 -21.95
CA PRO A 195 -8.18 -12.63 -20.94
C PRO A 195 -8.26 -11.97 -19.55
N ARG A 196 -7.24 -11.20 -19.14
CA ARG A 196 -7.22 -10.49 -17.85
C ARG A 196 -8.08 -9.23 -17.85
N VAL A 197 -8.23 -8.57 -19.00
CA VAL A 197 -9.19 -7.46 -19.16
C VAL A 197 -10.62 -7.98 -19.05
N HIS A 198 -10.95 -9.14 -19.64
CA HIS A 198 -12.27 -9.76 -19.45
C HIS A 198 -12.51 -10.13 -17.97
N GLU A 199 -11.57 -10.82 -17.31
CA GLU A 199 -11.68 -11.14 -15.87
C GLU A 199 -11.84 -9.88 -14.99
N LEU A 200 -11.22 -8.76 -15.38
CA LEU A 200 -11.36 -7.47 -14.71
C LEU A 200 -12.75 -6.86 -14.92
N LEU A 201 -13.27 -6.90 -16.14
CA LEU A 201 -14.60 -6.39 -16.47
C LEU A 201 -15.69 -7.21 -15.77
N ASP A 202 -15.58 -8.54 -15.74
CA ASP A 202 -16.53 -9.43 -15.04
C ASP A 202 -16.62 -9.11 -13.54
N ARG A 203 -15.48 -8.82 -12.89
CA ARG A 203 -15.43 -8.36 -11.49
C ARG A 203 -16.08 -6.99 -11.31
N ILE A 204 -15.80 -6.04 -12.20
CA ILE A 204 -16.38 -4.69 -12.18
C ILE A 204 -17.90 -4.73 -12.40
N GLU A 205 -18.40 -5.59 -13.29
CA GLU A 205 -19.84 -5.77 -13.49
C GLU A 205 -20.50 -6.38 -12.24
N THR A 206 -19.86 -7.40 -11.64
CA THR A 206 -20.33 -8.03 -10.39
C THR A 206 -20.43 -7.00 -9.27
N TRP A 207 -19.39 -6.18 -9.06
CA TRP A 207 -19.38 -5.05 -8.15
C TRP A 207 -20.54 -4.07 -8.39
N ASN A 208 -20.79 -3.68 -9.64
CA ASN A 208 -21.88 -2.74 -9.95
C ASN A 208 -23.27 -3.36 -9.72
N ARG A 209 -23.48 -4.59 -10.21
CA ARG A 209 -24.76 -5.31 -10.18
C ARG A 209 -25.18 -5.76 -8.78
N GLU A 210 -24.25 -6.27 -7.98
CA GLU A 210 -24.54 -6.94 -6.70
C GLU A 210 -24.25 -6.04 -5.49
N GLU A 211 -23.24 -5.17 -5.58
CA GLU A 211 -22.85 -4.30 -4.46
C GLU A 211 -23.24 -2.83 -4.62
N GLY A 212 -23.78 -2.43 -5.79
CA GLY A 212 -24.17 -1.05 -6.08
C GLY A 212 -22.97 -0.09 -6.19
N LEU A 213 -21.84 -0.60 -6.67
CA LEU A 213 -20.60 0.17 -6.81
C LEU A 213 -20.64 1.04 -8.08
N ASP A 214 -21.13 2.27 -7.91
CA ASP A 214 -21.21 3.29 -8.96
C ASP A 214 -19.99 4.25 -8.99
N LEU A 215 -19.06 4.12 -8.02
CA LEU A 215 -17.82 4.89 -7.92
C LEU A 215 -16.60 3.95 -8.00
N ILE A 216 -15.90 3.95 -9.14
CA ILE A 216 -14.80 3.02 -9.43
C ILE A 216 -13.57 3.77 -9.95
N PHE A 217 -12.43 3.61 -9.28
CA PHE A 217 -11.14 4.17 -9.67
C PHE A 217 -10.14 3.10 -10.11
N LEU A 218 -9.31 3.46 -11.09
CA LEU A 218 -8.13 2.71 -11.51
C LEU A 218 -6.88 3.48 -11.08
N TYR A 219 -5.93 2.80 -10.44
CA TYR A 219 -4.65 3.34 -10.02
C TYR A 219 -3.53 2.58 -10.72
N TYR A 220 -2.73 3.24 -11.55
CA TYR A 220 -1.59 2.63 -12.22
C TYR A 220 -0.41 3.61 -12.34
N SER A 221 0.80 3.09 -12.48
CA SER A 221 1.98 3.90 -12.75
C SER A 221 2.08 4.19 -14.24
N ARG A 222 1.94 5.46 -14.63
CA ARG A 222 2.12 5.90 -16.02
C ARG A 222 3.61 6.00 -16.35
N PRO A 223 4.10 5.36 -17.42
CA PRO A 223 5.49 5.53 -17.86
C PRO A 223 5.72 6.95 -18.39
N LEU A 224 6.87 7.52 -18.05
CA LEU A 224 7.40 8.78 -18.56
C LEU A 224 8.70 8.51 -19.32
N SER A 225 9.23 9.50 -20.03
CA SER A 225 10.46 9.36 -20.81
C SER A 225 11.66 8.87 -19.97
N GLY A 226 12.22 7.73 -20.38
CA GLY A 226 13.33 7.04 -19.72
C GLY A 226 12.85 5.99 -18.72
N ALA A 227 13.59 5.80 -17.62
CA ALA A 227 13.23 4.87 -16.54
C ALA A 227 12.36 5.54 -15.45
N ARG A 228 11.51 6.49 -15.84
CA ARG A 228 10.67 7.27 -14.91
C ARG A 228 9.20 6.89 -15.07
N PHE A 229 8.45 7.01 -13.99
CA PHE A 229 7.02 6.79 -13.94
C PHE A 229 6.40 7.72 -12.91
N GLU A 230 5.09 7.96 -13.04
CA GLU A 230 4.30 8.72 -12.07
C GLU A 230 3.03 7.94 -11.69
N PRO A 231 2.60 7.94 -10.41
CA PRO A 231 1.30 7.41 -10.03
C PRO A 231 0.17 8.19 -10.70
N HIS A 232 -0.73 7.49 -11.38
CA HIS A 232 -1.88 8.05 -12.07
C HIS A 232 -3.19 7.45 -11.56
N THR A 233 -4.26 8.25 -11.59
CA THR A 233 -5.61 7.82 -11.21
C THR A 233 -6.57 8.14 -12.33
N VAL A 234 -7.32 7.14 -12.78
CA VAL A 234 -8.44 7.29 -13.70
C VAL A 234 -9.72 7.02 -12.93
N ASN A 235 -10.68 7.94 -13.05
CA ASN A 235 -12.06 7.70 -12.63
C ASN A 235 -12.77 6.93 -13.76
N LEU A 236 -13.10 5.66 -13.53
CA LEU A 236 -13.77 4.82 -14.52
C LEU A 236 -15.29 5.03 -14.47
N LEU A 237 -15.86 5.04 -13.26
CA LEU A 237 -17.27 5.34 -13.01
C LEU A 237 -17.39 6.30 -11.81
N PRO A 238 -18.26 7.33 -11.87
CA PRO A 238 -19.07 7.72 -13.03
C PRO A 238 -18.22 8.33 -14.14
N LEU A 239 -18.65 8.18 -15.39
CA LEU A 239 -17.97 8.77 -16.55
C LEU A 239 -17.84 10.30 -16.39
N ASP A 240 -16.66 10.84 -16.72
CA ASP A 240 -16.39 12.28 -16.61
C ASP A 240 -17.21 13.09 -17.63
N ARG A 241 -17.60 14.31 -17.25
CA ARG A 241 -18.32 15.25 -18.12
C ARG A 241 -17.51 15.67 -19.35
N ALA A 242 -16.19 15.45 -19.38
CA ALA A 242 -15.35 15.59 -20.57
C ALA A 242 -15.68 14.58 -21.71
N TRP A 243 -16.56 13.61 -21.45
CA TRP A 243 -17.12 12.69 -22.47
C TRP A 243 -18.45 13.17 -23.06
N LEU A 244 -19.02 14.27 -22.54
CA LEU A 244 -20.18 14.99 -23.08
C LEU A 244 -19.74 16.08 -24.10
#